data_AF-A0A7R7HVH7-F1
#
_entry.id   AF-A0A7R7HVH7-F1
#
_cell.length_a   1.000
_cell.length_b   1.000
_cell.length_c   1.000
_cell.angle_alpha   90.00
_cell.angle_beta   90.00
_cell.angle_gamma   90.00
#
_symmetry.space_group_name_H-M   'P 1'
#
loop_
_entity.id
_entity.type
_entity.pdbx_description
1 polymer ?
#
loop_
_entity_poly.entity_id
_entity_poly.type
_entity_poly.pdbx_seq_one_letter_code
_entity_poly.pdbx_strand_id
1 'polypeptide(L)'
;MVYEALLEPDRDPTRRWLRLLGDERAPRLVEADPPGLVVWSSLWGRRPDARVRFDIAVDASGAGSDVRWTLLVADPAPDSALLGHLRKRLNELINADLRYSFGQ
;
A
#
# COMPACT_ATOMS: atom_id res chain seq x y z
N MET A 1 -5.76 -10.75 8.68
CA MET A 1 -4.36 -10.82 8.20
C MET A 1 -3.99 -9.53 7.46
N VAL A 2 -2.70 -9.19 7.30
CA VAL A 2 -2.28 -8.00 6.53
C VAL A 2 -2.74 -8.06 5.07
N TYR A 3 -2.74 -9.26 4.48
CA TYR A 3 -3.26 -9.54 3.14
C TYR A 3 -4.71 -9.07 2.95
N GLU A 4 -5.60 -9.40 3.89
CA GLU A 4 -7.01 -9.00 3.81
C GLU A 4 -7.18 -7.48 3.95
N ALA A 5 -6.38 -6.85 4.83
CA ALA A 5 -6.41 -5.39 4.99
C ALA A 5 -5.92 -4.66 3.73
N LEU A 6 -5.08 -5.29 2.92
CA LEU A 6 -4.62 -4.77 1.63
C LEU A 6 -5.60 -5.08 0.50
N LEU A 7 -6.31 -6.21 0.53
CA LEU A 7 -7.36 -6.52 -0.44
C LEU A 7 -8.54 -5.55 -0.34
N GLU A 8 -9.00 -5.29 0.88
CA GLU A 8 -10.15 -4.44 1.16
C GLU A 8 -9.85 -3.48 2.32
N PRO A 9 -9.21 -2.32 2.04
CA PRO A 9 -8.79 -1.37 3.08
C PRO A 9 -9.93 -0.84 3.97
N ASP A 10 -11.15 -0.78 3.42
CA ASP A 10 -12.35 -0.27 4.10
C ASP A 10 -13.24 -1.38 4.71
N ARG A 11 -12.77 -2.65 4.70
CA ARG A 11 -13.57 -3.79 5.20
C ARG A 11 -14.00 -3.64 6.66
N ASP A 12 -13.16 -3.04 7.49
CA ASP A 12 -13.45 -2.80 8.90
C ASP A 12 -13.60 -1.29 9.16
N PRO A 13 -14.85 -0.79 9.33
CA PRO A 13 -15.09 0.63 9.54
C PRO A 13 -14.56 1.15 10.89
N THR A 14 -14.27 0.25 11.84
CA THR A 14 -13.66 0.61 13.13
C THR A 14 -12.13 0.73 13.04
N ARG A 15 -11.56 0.27 11.92
CA ARG A 15 -10.13 0.17 11.70
C ARG A 15 -9.72 0.82 10.37
N ARG A 16 -10.06 2.11 10.24
CA ARG A 16 -9.72 2.93 9.08
C ARG A 16 -8.24 3.34 9.11
N TRP A 17 -7.43 2.59 8.40
CA TRP A 17 -6.00 2.85 8.27
C TRP A 17 -5.66 3.61 6.98
N LEU A 18 -6.40 3.38 5.89
CA LEU A 18 -6.15 4.05 4.60
C LEU A 18 -6.71 5.49 4.62
N ARG A 19 -5.97 6.41 5.25
CA ARG A 19 -6.35 7.82 5.38
C ARG A 19 -5.81 8.62 4.21
N LEU A 20 -6.60 8.81 3.17
CA LEU A 20 -6.21 9.53 1.95
C LEU A 20 -6.23 11.06 2.12
N LEU A 21 -5.29 11.75 1.46
CA LEU A 21 -5.29 13.21 1.32
C LEU A 21 -6.26 13.66 0.22
N GLY A 22 -6.56 14.97 0.16
CA GLY A 22 -7.56 15.52 -0.76
C GLY A 22 -7.24 15.36 -2.25
N ASP A 23 -5.98 15.17 -2.62
CA ASP A 23 -5.52 14.91 -3.98
C ASP A 23 -5.21 13.43 -4.28
N GLU A 24 -5.44 12.56 -3.29
CA GLU A 24 -5.29 11.12 -3.40
C GLU A 24 -6.63 10.44 -3.71
N ARG A 25 -6.56 9.24 -4.27
CA ARG A 25 -7.73 8.41 -4.60
C ARG A 25 -7.59 7.03 -3.98
N ALA A 26 -8.72 6.41 -3.67
CA ALA A 26 -8.73 5.03 -3.21
C ALA A 26 -8.12 4.12 -4.28
N PRO A 27 -7.17 3.25 -3.91
CA PRO A 27 -6.57 2.32 -4.85
C PRO A 27 -7.62 1.27 -5.22
N ARG A 28 -7.62 0.86 -6.49
CA ARG A 28 -8.34 -0.32 -6.95
C ARG A 28 -7.40 -1.51 -6.92
N LEU A 29 -7.94 -2.68 -6.60
CA LEU A 29 -7.21 -3.94 -6.75
C LEU A 29 -6.96 -4.22 -8.24
N VAL A 30 -5.70 -4.34 -8.62
CA VAL A 30 -5.26 -4.66 -9.99
C VAL A 30 -4.98 -6.16 -10.12
N GLU A 31 -4.33 -6.73 -9.12
CA GLU A 31 -3.95 -8.15 -9.08
C GLU A 31 -3.87 -8.61 -7.62
N ALA A 32 -4.18 -9.88 -7.38
CA ALA A 32 -3.97 -10.52 -6.11
C ALA A 32 -3.64 -12.00 -6.32
N ASP A 33 -2.65 -12.50 -5.58
CA ASP A 33 -2.34 -13.92 -5.48
C ASP A 33 -2.21 -14.30 -3.99
N PRO A 34 -3.21 -14.98 -3.41
CA PRO A 34 -3.23 -15.24 -1.98
C PRO A 34 -2.13 -16.20 -1.49
N PRO A 35 -1.59 -15.99 -0.28
CA PRO A 35 -1.64 -14.77 0.54
C PRO A 35 -0.48 -13.80 0.22
N GLY A 36 0.28 -14.06 -0.83
CA GLY A 36 1.63 -13.52 -1.03
C GLY A 36 1.74 -12.23 -1.83
N LEU A 37 0.70 -11.86 -2.58
CA LEU A 37 0.75 -10.71 -3.50
C LEU A 37 -0.55 -9.92 -3.51
N VAL A 38 -0.41 -8.60 -3.42
CA VAL A 38 -1.46 -7.63 -3.74
C VAL A 38 -0.87 -6.54 -4.61
N VAL A 39 -1.55 -6.15 -5.69
CA VAL A 39 -1.16 -5.00 -6.52
C VAL A 39 -2.29 -4.00 -6.57
N TRP A 40 -1.97 -2.77 -6.19
CA TRP A 40 -2.87 -1.63 -6.23
C TRP A 40 -2.63 -0.77 -7.46
N SER A 41 -3.73 -0.18 -7.95
CA SER A 41 -3.66 0.96 -8.87
C SER A 41 -3.11 2.19 -8.16
N SER A 42 -2.76 3.21 -8.94
CA SER A 42 -2.26 4.47 -8.41
C SER A 42 -3.18 5.13 -7.39
N LEU A 43 -2.57 5.66 -6.33
CA LEU A 43 -3.18 6.53 -5.34
C LEU A 43 -3.22 8.00 -5.79
N TRP A 44 -2.49 8.36 -6.86
CA TRP A 44 -2.27 9.76 -7.23
C TRP A 44 -2.82 10.07 -8.62
N GLY A 45 -3.64 11.13 -8.70
CA GLY A 45 -4.15 11.60 -9.99
C GLY A 45 -3.06 12.07 -10.96
N ARG A 46 -1.93 12.57 -10.44
CA ARG A 46 -0.80 13.05 -11.26
C ARG A 46 0.07 11.94 -11.84
N ARG A 47 0.03 10.73 -11.28
CA ARG A 47 0.74 9.54 -11.78
C ARG A 47 -0.24 8.37 -11.90
N PRO A 48 -1.23 8.45 -12.80
CA PRO A 48 -2.25 7.40 -12.92
C PRO A 48 -1.65 6.05 -13.38
N ASP A 49 -0.44 6.08 -13.93
CA ASP A 49 0.37 4.94 -14.34
C ASP A 49 0.99 4.16 -13.16
N ALA A 50 1.10 4.78 -11.99
CA ALA A 50 1.76 4.17 -10.85
C ALA A 50 1.01 2.92 -10.36
N ARG A 51 1.77 1.93 -9.88
CA ARG A 51 1.25 0.75 -9.20
C ARG A 51 2.01 0.52 -7.92
N VAL A 52 1.33 0.04 -6.89
CA VAL A 52 1.95 -0.37 -5.64
C VAL A 52 1.83 -1.87 -5.53
N ARG A 53 2.96 -2.57 -5.64
CA ARG A 53 3.04 -4.01 -5.45
C ARG A 53 3.39 -4.30 -4.00
N PHE A 54 2.64 -5.19 -3.37
CA PHE A 54 2.90 -5.71 -2.03
C PHE A 54 3.26 -7.18 -2.14
N ASP A 55 4.46 -7.52 -1.68
CA ASP A 55 4.89 -8.89 -1.45
C ASP A 55 4.77 -9.17 0.05
N ILE A 56 3.99 -10.20 0.41
CA ILE A 56 3.61 -10.52 1.78
C ILE A 56 4.15 -11.91 2.11
N ALA A 57 5.05 -11.98 3.09
CA ALA A 57 5.54 -13.24 3.63
C ALA A 57 4.95 -13.47 5.02
N VAL A 58 4.64 -14.72 5.34
CA VAL A 58 4.38 -15.11 6.74
C VAL A 58 5.74 -15.10 7.44
N ASP A 59 5.80 -14.51 8.63
CA ASP A 59 7.06 -14.50 9.38
C ASP A 59 7.47 -15.93 9.78
N ALA A 60 8.76 -16.14 10.05
CA ALA A 60 9.27 -17.46 10.41
C ALA A 60 8.69 -18.01 11.72
N SER A 61 8.08 -17.15 12.56
CA SER A 61 7.41 -17.52 13.80
C SER A 61 5.94 -17.92 13.62
N GLY A 62 5.35 -17.66 12.45
CA GLY A 62 3.93 -17.87 12.15
C GLY A 62 2.98 -16.87 12.82
N ALA A 63 3.50 -15.90 13.59
CA ALA A 63 2.71 -14.94 14.36
C ALA A 63 2.56 -13.57 13.67
N GLY A 64 3.29 -13.33 12.58
CA GLY A 64 3.38 -12.03 11.91
C GLY A 64 3.36 -12.10 10.38
N SER A 65 3.42 -10.93 9.75
CA SER A 65 3.58 -10.81 8.30
C SER A 65 4.64 -9.78 7.98
N ASP A 66 5.60 -10.17 7.16
CA ASP A 66 6.58 -9.26 6.58
C ASP A 66 6.01 -8.71 5.28
N VAL A 67 5.85 -7.39 5.22
CA VAL A 67 5.32 -6.70 4.03
C VAL A 67 6.43 -5.91 3.38
N ARG A 68 6.71 -6.24 2.12
CA ARG A 68 7.52 -5.42 1.22
C ARG A 68 6.60 -4.72 0.24
N TRP A 69 6.77 -3.41 0.08
CA TRP A 69 6.08 -2.67 -0.97
C TRP A 69 7.10 -2.17 -2.02
N THR A 70 6.67 -2.19 -3.29
CA THR A 70 7.42 -1.67 -4.43
C THR A 70 6.53 -0.70 -5.21
N LEU A 71 6.98 0.54 -5.38
CA LEU A 71 6.31 1.53 -6.22
C LEU A 71 6.84 1.40 -7.66
N LEU A 72 5.98 0.98 -8.58
CA LEU A 72 6.26 0.84 -10.00
C LEU A 72 5.66 2.05 -10.73
N VAL A 73 6.47 2.71 -11.56
CA VAL A 73 6.10 3.94 -12.25
C VAL A 73 6.64 3.86 -13.68
N ALA A 74 5.83 4.24 -14.67
CA ALA A 74 6.25 4.19 -16.07
C ALA A 74 7.21 5.34 -16.40
N ASP A 75 7.95 5.18 -17.49
CA ASP A 75 8.75 6.29 -18.01
C ASP A 75 7.87 7.42 -18.56
N PRO A 76 8.29 8.69 -18.38
CA PRO A 76 9.52 9.09 -17.71
C PRO A 76 9.43 8.97 -16.19
N ALA A 77 10.55 8.56 -15.58
CA ALA A 77 10.70 8.55 -14.13
C ALA A 77 10.32 9.93 -13.54
N PRO A 78 9.59 9.96 -12.42
CA PRO A 78 9.27 11.21 -11.74
C PRO A 78 10.56 11.90 -11.28
N ASP A 79 10.52 13.23 -11.18
CA ASP A 79 11.62 13.96 -10.56
C ASP A 79 11.85 13.53 -9.10
N SER A 80 13.02 13.88 -8.56
CA SER A 80 13.42 13.44 -7.23
C SER A 80 12.51 13.95 -6.11
N ALA A 81 11.91 15.13 -6.29
CA ALA A 81 11.00 15.73 -5.31
C ALA A 81 9.68 14.94 -5.26
N LEU A 82 9.08 14.67 -6.42
CA LEU A 82 7.87 13.87 -6.54
C LEU A 82 8.12 12.44 -6.08
N LEU A 83 9.20 11.79 -6.51
CA LEU A 83 9.55 10.44 -6.05
C LEU A 83 9.70 10.38 -4.52
N GLY A 84 10.38 11.38 -3.94
CA GLY A 84 10.52 11.51 -2.49
C GLY A 84 9.17 11.65 -1.78
N HIS A 85 8.27 12.45 -2.33
CA HIS A 85 6.91 12.62 -1.84
C HIS A 85 6.12 11.31 -1.87
N LEU A 86 6.06 10.63 -3.01
CA LEU A 86 5.34 9.36 -3.19
C LEU A 86 5.84 8.28 -2.20
N ARG A 87 7.16 8.14 -2.07
CA ARG A 87 7.79 7.21 -1.11
C ARG A 87 7.46 7.55 0.32
N LYS A 88 7.59 8.82 0.73
CA LYS A 88 7.27 9.26 2.10
C LYS A 88 5.82 8.92 2.42
N ARG A 89 4.93 9.14 1.47
CA ARG A 89 3.50 8.92 1.66
C ARG A 89 3.12 7.45 1.78
N LEU A 90 3.69 6.58 0.95
CA LEU A 90 3.53 5.12 1.13
C LEU A 90 4.09 4.63 2.45
N ASN A 91 5.24 5.16 2.87
CA ASN A 91 5.79 4.83 4.19
C ASN A 91 4.82 5.19 5.32
N GLU A 92 4.18 6.35 5.27
CA GLU A 92 3.19 6.74 6.27
C GLU A 92 1.97 5.80 6.28
N LEU A 93 1.37 5.56 5.12
CA LEU A 93 0.18 4.69 5.03
C LEU A 93 0.47 3.25 5.46
N ILE A 94 1.60 2.68 5.04
CA ILE A 94 1.90 1.25 5.22
C ILE A 94 2.68 0.97 6.50
N ASN A 95 3.74 1.75 6.78
CA ASN A 95 4.60 1.48 7.93
C ASN A 95 4.13 2.15 9.22
N ALA A 96 3.23 3.15 9.14
CA ALA A 96 2.57 3.72 10.31
C ALA A 96 1.10 3.32 10.36
N ASP A 97 0.25 3.84 9.48
CA ASP A 97 -1.21 3.71 9.67
C ASP A 97 -1.71 2.25 9.62
N LEU A 98 -1.28 1.46 8.63
CA LEU A 98 -1.60 0.04 8.55
C LEU A 98 -1.01 -0.71 9.75
N ARG A 99 0.25 -0.47 10.09
CA ARG A 99 0.94 -1.14 11.21
C ARG A 99 0.25 -0.89 12.54
N TYR A 100 -0.06 0.37 12.84
CA TYR A 100 -0.76 0.78 14.07
C TYR A 100 -2.17 0.22 14.14
N SER A 101 -2.82 0.01 12.99
CA SER A 101 -4.12 -0.65 12.96
C SER A 101 -4.05 -2.11 13.43
N PHE A 102 -2.89 -2.76 13.40
CA PHE A 102 -2.65 -4.09 14.01
C PHE A 102 -2.21 -4.03 15.48
N GLY A 103 -2.20 -2.86 16.12
CA GLY A 103 -1.81 -2.69 17.52
C GLY A 103 -0.30 -2.79 17.79
N GLN A 104 0.53 -2.61 16.75
CA GLN A 104 1.99 -2.56 16.84
C GLN A 104 2.53 -1.14 16.95
#